data_AF-A0A7C8Z942-F1
#
_entry.id   AF-A0A7C8Z942-F1
#
_cell.length_a   1.000
_cell.length_b   1.000
_cell.length_c   1.000
_cell.angle_alpha   90.00
_cell.angle_beta   90.00
_cell.angle_gamma   90.00
#
_symmetry.space_group_name_H-M   'P 1'
#
loop_
_entity.id
_entity.type
_entity.pdbx_description
1 polymer ?
#
loop_
_entity_poly.entity_id
_entity_poly.type
_entity_poly.pdbx_seq_one_letter_code
_entity_poly.pdbx_strand_id
1 'polypeptide(L)'
;MDSNSISSLFLEDFGQKVDLTRRIREVLLNYPEGTTVLKELIQNADDAGAKRVCLCLDRRSHGSQSLLSETLSQWQGPALIAFNDAVFTEEDFVSISRIGGSSKHAQAWKTGRFG
;
A
#
# COMPACT_ATOMS: atom_id res chain seq x y z
N MET A 1 1.15 52.22 7.97
CA MET A 1 0.29 51.02 7.89
C MET A 1 -0.18 51.05 6.45
N ASP A 2 0.40 50.27 5.56
CA ASP A 2 0.07 48.85 5.41
C ASP A 2 1.29 48.00 5.05
N SER A 3 1.67 47.13 5.99
CA SER A 3 2.80 46.20 5.90
C SER A 3 2.31 44.74 5.94
N ASN A 4 1.20 44.44 5.27
CA ASN A 4 0.53 43.14 5.39
C ASN A 4 0.20 42.45 4.05
N SER A 5 0.76 42.89 2.92
CA SER A 5 0.47 42.28 1.60
C SER A 5 1.57 41.36 1.05
N ILE A 6 2.67 41.12 1.77
CA ILE A 6 3.83 40.36 1.24
C ILE A 6 3.96 38.95 1.84
N SER A 7 3.25 38.60 2.92
CA SER A 7 3.49 37.33 3.64
C SER A 7 2.67 36.12 3.15
N SER A 8 1.71 36.30 2.25
CA SER A 8 0.79 35.23 1.81
C SER A 8 1.03 34.70 0.39
N LEU A 9 2.03 35.24 -0.32
CA LEU A 9 2.44 34.81 -1.66
C LEU A 9 3.86 34.25 -1.59
N PHE A 10 4.03 32.98 -1.98
CA PHE A 10 5.30 32.28 -2.21
C PHE A 10 6.04 31.63 -1.04
N LEU A 11 5.34 30.89 -0.18
CA LEU A 11 5.90 29.59 0.25
C LEU A 11 5.27 28.49 -0.60
N GLU A 12 5.54 28.53 -1.92
CA GLU A 12 5.38 27.32 -2.72
C GLU A 12 6.28 26.27 -2.08
N ASP A 13 5.68 25.13 -1.75
CA ASP A 13 6.34 23.93 -1.26
C ASP A 13 7.56 23.59 -2.14
N PHE A 14 8.73 24.09 -1.73
CA PHE A 14 10.01 24.02 -2.45
C PHE A 14 10.67 22.68 -2.12
N GLY A 15 10.64 21.76 -3.09
CA GLY A 15 11.19 20.42 -2.92
C GLY A 15 10.93 19.53 -4.13
N GLN A 16 11.63 18.40 -4.18
CA GLN A 16 11.40 17.40 -5.22
C GLN A 16 10.06 16.68 -4.96
N LYS A 17 9.12 16.82 -5.88
CA LYS A 17 7.82 16.13 -5.84
C LYS A 17 7.90 14.86 -6.67
N VAL A 18 7.53 13.73 -6.08
CA VAL A 18 7.42 12.44 -6.80
C VAL A 18 5.95 12.05 -6.83
N ASP A 19 5.44 11.81 -8.03
CA ASP A 19 4.10 11.26 -8.22
C ASP A 19 4.05 9.83 -7.66
N LEU A 20 3.08 9.56 -6.79
CA LEU A 20 2.90 8.26 -6.17
C LEU A 20 2.71 7.14 -7.21
N THR A 21 1.95 7.40 -8.27
CA THR A 21 1.72 6.43 -9.35
C THR A 21 3.01 6.15 -10.12
N ARG A 22 3.87 7.16 -10.30
CA ARG A 22 5.21 6.99 -10.86
C ARG A 22 6.07 6.13 -9.95
N ARG A 23 6.05 6.38 -8.64
CA ARG A 23 6.81 5.57 -7.67
C ARG A 23 6.36 4.11 -7.67
N ILE A 24 5.05 3.85 -7.69
CA ILE A 24 4.51 2.49 -7.79
C ILE A 24 4.96 1.83 -9.08
N ARG A 25 4.89 2.53 -10.22
CA ARG A 25 5.39 2.03 -11.51
C ARG A 25 6.86 1.65 -11.45
N GLU A 26 7.71 2.49 -10.88
CA GLU A 26 9.15 2.22 -10.71
C GLU A 26 9.40 0.98 -9.83
N VAL A 27 8.60 0.78 -8.76
CA VAL A 27 8.67 -0.45 -7.96
C VAL A 27 8.27 -1.65 -8.80
N LEU A 28 7.15 -1.59 -9.53
CA LEU A 28 6.65 -2.71 -10.36
C LEU A 28 7.64 -3.13 -11.46
N LEU A 29 8.40 -2.20 -12.04
CA LEU A 29 9.44 -2.52 -13.03
C LEU A 29 10.53 -3.46 -12.48
N ASN A 30 10.74 -3.49 -11.15
CA ASN A 30 11.68 -4.40 -10.50
C ASN A 30 11.07 -5.79 -10.20
N TYR A 31 9.81 -6.03 -10.56
CA TYR A 31 9.09 -7.30 -10.35
C TYR A 31 8.47 -7.85 -11.65
N PRO A 32 9.30 -8.18 -12.67
CA PRO A 32 8.79 -8.53 -14.00
C PRO A 32 8.00 -9.84 -14.05
N GLU A 33 8.24 -10.79 -13.14
CA GLU A 33 7.66 -12.14 -13.19
C GLU A 33 6.30 -12.28 -12.48
N GLY A 34 5.84 -11.25 -11.76
CA GLY A 34 4.52 -11.21 -11.10
C GLY A 34 4.30 -12.20 -9.94
N THR A 35 4.97 -13.36 -9.93
CA THR A 35 4.84 -14.39 -8.89
C THR A 35 5.45 -13.99 -7.56
N THR A 36 6.34 -12.98 -7.55
CA THR A 36 6.94 -12.43 -6.33
C THR A 36 5.90 -11.89 -5.37
N VAL A 37 4.74 -11.41 -5.86
CA VAL A 37 3.68 -10.90 -4.99
C VAL A 37 3.19 -11.94 -3.97
N LEU A 38 3.13 -13.22 -4.37
CA LEU A 38 2.71 -14.28 -3.46
C LEU A 38 3.76 -14.55 -2.39
N LYS A 39 5.05 -14.46 -2.76
CA LYS A 39 6.16 -14.62 -1.81
C LYS A 39 6.17 -13.51 -0.78
N GLU A 40 5.98 -12.25 -1.22
CA GLU A 40 5.90 -11.10 -0.32
C GLU A 40 4.70 -11.19 0.64
N LEU A 41 3.54 -11.67 0.17
CA LEU A 41 2.37 -11.89 1.04
C LEU A 41 2.63 -12.96 2.10
N ILE A 42 3.31 -14.05 1.74
CA ILE A 42 3.71 -15.10 2.70
C ILE A 42 4.71 -14.55 3.71
N GLN A 43 5.68 -13.76 3.24
CA GLN A 43 6.69 -13.14 4.09
C GLN A 43 6.09 -12.14 5.08
N ASN A 44 5.13 -11.31 4.66
CA ASN A 44 4.41 -10.42 5.56
C ASN A 44 3.66 -11.21 6.65
N ALA A 45 3.09 -12.36 6.30
CA ALA A 45 2.44 -13.23 7.28
C ALA A 45 3.43 -13.84 8.28
N ASP A 46 4.61 -14.26 7.81
CA ASP A 46 5.69 -14.76 8.66
C ASP A 46 6.24 -13.68 9.61
N ASP A 47 6.50 -12.47 9.10
CA ASP A 47 6.92 -11.29 9.87
C ASP A 47 5.89 -10.91 10.95
N ALA A 48 4.60 -11.15 10.69
CA ALA A 48 3.50 -10.95 11.64
C ALA A 48 3.30 -12.13 12.60
N GLY A 49 4.06 -13.22 12.44
CA GLY A 49 4.00 -14.41 13.30
C GLY A 49 2.81 -15.33 13.02
N ALA A 50 2.16 -15.22 11.87
CA ALA A 50 1.04 -16.05 11.47
C ALA A 50 1.41 -17.54 11.44
N LYS A 51 0.43 -18.41 11.67
CA LYS A 51 0.58 -19.87 11.60
C LYS A 51 -0.11 -20.46 10.38
N ARG A 52 -1.02 -19.72 9.77
CA ARG A 52 -1.73 -20.15 8.56
C ARG A 52 -1.79 -19.00 7.56
N VAL A 53 -1.60 -19.35 6.30
CA VAL A 53 -1.80 -18.47 5.15
C VAL A 53 -2.72 -19.18 4.17
N CYS A 54 -3.68 -18.46 3.61
CA CYS A 54 -4.59 -18.94 2.58
C CYS A 54 -4.61 -17.98 1.40
N LEU A 55 -4.45 -18.53 0.19
CA LEU A 55 -4.61 -17.82 -1.06
C LEU A 55 -5.84 -18.38 -1.77
N CYS A 56 -6.81 -17.54 -2.08
CA CYS A 56 -8.06 -17.93 -2.72
C CYS A 56 -8.29 -17.10 -3.97
N LEU A 57 -8.38 -17.77 -5.13
CA LEU A 57 -8.88 -17.14 -6.36
C LEU A 57 -10.41 -17.16 -6.34
N ASP A 58 -10.99 -16.06 -5.89
CA ASP A 58 -12.43 -15.84 -5.89
C ASP A 58 -12.88 -15.37 -7.27
N ARG A 59 -13.71 -16.17 -7.94
CA ARG A 59 -14.22 -15.89 -9.29
C ARG A 59 -15.63 -15.30 -9.29
N ARG A 60 -16.17 -14.98 -8.11
CA ARG A 60 -17.51 -14.39 -7.97
C ARG A 60 -17.51 -12.95 -8.46
N SER A 61 -18.70 -12.49 -8.83
CA SER A 61 -19.01 -11.06 -9.05
C SER A 61 -20.07 -10.64 -8.04
N HIS A 62 -19.91 -9.44 -7.50
CA HIS A 62 -20.75 -8.88 -6.45
C HIS A 62 -21.64 -7.77 -6.99
N GLY A 63 -22.74 -7.48 -6.27
CA GLY A 63 -23.66 -6.39 -6.61
C GLY A 63 -23.00 -5.01 -6.46
N SER A 64 -23.51 -4.03 -7.21
CA SER A 64 -23.03 -2.64 -7.21
C SER A 64 -24.07 -1.63 -6.71
N GLN A 65 -25.18 -2.10 -6.15
CA GLN A 65 -26.33 -1.26 -5.81
C GLN A 65 -26.16 -0.46 -4.50
N SER A 66 -25.20 -0.82 -3.65
CA SER A 66 -24.97 -0.21 -2.33
C SER A 66 -23.49 0.09 -2.11
N LEU A 67 -22.86 0.75 -3.08
CA LEU A 67 -21.46 1.17 -3.00
C LEU A 67 -21.36 2.61 -2.48
N LEU A 68 -20.24 2.95 -1.84
CA LEU A 68 -19.93 4.32 -1.41
C LEU A 68 -19.84 5.31 -2.59
N SER A 69 -19.47 4.82 -3.77
CA SER A 69 -19.42 5.58 -5.02
C SER A 69 -19.65 4.65 -6.20
N GLU A 70 -20.34 5.13 -7.24
CA GLU A 70 -20.58 4.37 -8.48
C GLU A 70 -19.28 3.96 -9.19
N THR A 71 -18.21 4.75 -9.03
CA THR A 71 -16.88 4.47 -9.62
C THR A 71 -16.25 3.18 -9.10
N LEU A 72 -16.71 2.68 -7.95
CA LEU A 72 -16.23 1.43 -7.35
C LEU A 72 -16.83 0.18 -8.00
N SER A 73 -17.87 0.33 -8.83
CA SER A 73 -18.55 -0.79 -9.51
C SER A 73 -17.60 -1.69 -10.30
N GLN A 74 -16.57 -1.11 -10.91
CA GLN A 74 -15.55 -1.85 -11.68
C GLN A 74 -14.75 -2.84 -10.84
N TRP A 75 -14.70 -2.69 -9.51
CA TRP A 75 -13.92 -3.51 -8.59
C TRP A 75 -14.71 -4.67 -7.96
N GLN A 76 -15.99 -4.84 -8.33
CA GLN A 76 -16.86 -5.88 -7.76
C GLN A 76 -16.72 -7.26 -8.43
N GLY A 77 -15.72 -7.45 -9.30
CA GLY A 77 -15.49 -8.71 -10.03
C GLY A 77 -14.57 -9.70 -9.30
N PRO A 78 -14.04 -10.69 -10.05
CA PRO A 78 -13.08 -11.67 -9.52
C PRO A 78 -11.87 -11.04 -8.82
N ALA A 79 -11.40 -11.68 -7.75
CA ALA A 79 -10.31 -11.19 -6.92
C ALA A 79 -9.40 -12.34 -6.42
N LEU A 80 -8.14 -12.00 -6.17
CA LEU A 80 -7.24 -12.85 -5.38
C LEU A 80 -7.32 -12.39 -3.92
N ILE A 81 -7.78 -13.27 -3.04
CA ILE A 81 -7.87 -13.02 -1.60
C ILE A 81 -6.67 -13.68 -0.93
N ALA A 82 -5.93 -12.90 -0.13
CA ALA A 82 -4.85 -13.38 0.73
C ALA A 82 -5.26 -13.21 2.19
N PHE A 83 -5.27 -14.30 2.95
CA PHE A 83 -5.61 -14.34 4.36
C PHE A 83 -4.43 -14.91 5.15
N ASN A 84 -4.18 -14.34 6.34
CA ASN A 84 -3.34 -14.95 7.36
C ASN A 84 -4.01 -14.76 8.74
N ASP A 85 -3.64 -15.59 9.72
CA ASP A 85 -4.26 -15.59 11.05
C ASP A 85 -3.56 -14.72 12.11
N ALA A 86 -2.63 -13.84 11.70
CA ALA A 86 -2.16 -12.75 12.56
C ALA A 86 -3.13 -11.55 12.51
N VAL A 87 -3.04 -10.67 13.52
CA VAL A 87 -3.86 -9.46 13.63
C VAL A 87 -2.95 -8.24 13.50
N PHE A 88 -3.37 -7.27 12.69
CA PHE A 88 -2.64 -6.01 12.53
C PHE A 88 -2.50 -5.27 13.86
N THR A 89 -1.30 -4.75 14.13
CA THR A 89 -1.09 -3.75 15.19
C THR A 89 -1.34 -2.33 14.66
N GLU A 90 -1.37 -1.35 15.56
CA GLU A 90 -1.47 0.06 15.17
C GLU A 90 -0.29 0.50 14.28
N GLU A 91 0.90 -0.01 14.58
CA GLU A 91 2.10 0.24 13.78
C GLU A 91 1.98 -0.34 12.36
N ASP A 92 1.36 -1.52 12.22
CA ASP A 92 1.11 -2.12 10.91
C ASP A 92 0.16 -1.26 10.06
N PHE A 93 -0.87 -0.67 10.67
CA PHE A 93 -1.78 0.28 10.00
C PHE A 93 -1.07 1.56 9.54
N VAL A 94 -0.16 2.09 10.36
CA VAL A 94 0.65 3.25 9.99
C VAL A 94 1.68 2.91 8.90
N SER A 95 2.24 1.70 8.93
CA SER A 95 3.21 1.24 7.94
C SER A 95 2.56 1.01 6.57
N ILE A 96 1.41 0.31 6.53
CA ILE A 96 0.74 -0.01 5.26
C ILE A 96 0.25 1.24 4.51
N SER A 97 0.01 2.35 5.22
CA SER A 97 -0.39 3.62 4.60
C SER A 97 0.78 4.39 3.97
N ARG A 98 2.04 4.02 4.26
CA ARG A 98 3.25 4.76 3.86
C ARG A 98 3.93 4.08 2.66
N ILE A 99 3.46 4.39 1.45
CA ILE A 99 4.07 3.86 0.23
C ILE A 99 5.48 4.43 0.04
N GLY A 100 6.48 3.54 0.02
CA GLY A 100 7.89 3.92 -0.15
C GLY A 100 8.56 4.53 1.07
N GLY A 101 7.88 4.55 2.22
CA GLY A 101 8.37 5.07 3.50
C GLY A 101 8.91 3.99 4.44
N SER A 102 9.44 2.89 3.91
CA SER A 102 9.98 1.78 4.70
C SER A 102 11.15 2.28 5.55
N SER A 103 10.89 2.67 6.79
CA SER A 103 11.87 3.00 7.83
C SER A 103 12.57 1.73 8.39
N LYS A 104 12.75 0.70 7.55
CA LYS A 104 13.31 -0.61 7.92
C LYS A 104 14.84 -0.65 8.03
N HIS A 105 15.51 0.49 8.06
CA HIS A 105 16.93 0.52 8.45
C HIS A 105 17.16 0.10 9.92
N ALA A 106 16.12 0.07 10.77
CA ALA A 106 16.26 -0.25 12.20
C ALA A 106 15.92 -1.72 12.59
N GLN A 107 15.35 -2.54 11.70
CA GLN A 107 14.96 -3.92 12.04
C GLN A 107 15.53 -4.91 11.03
N ALA A 108 16.81 -5.27 11.23
CA ALA A 108 17.59 -6.14 10.35
C ALA A 108 17.03 -7.56 10.12
N TRP A 109 15.98 -7.97 10.83
CA TRP A 109 15.36 -9.30 10.72
C TRP A 109 14.07 -9.34 9.90
N LYS A 110 13.39 -8.20 9.67
CA LYS A 110 12.20 -8.12 8.80
C LYS A 110 12.66 -7.96 7.35
N THR A 111 12.59 -9.05 6.58
CA THR A 111 13.27 -9.18 5.29
C THR A 111 12.52 -8.52 4.12
N GLY A 112 11.34 -7.92 4.36
CA GLY A 112 10.58 -7.22 3.33
C GLY A 112 11.23 -5.90 2.92
N ARG A 113 11.71 -5.79 1.67
CA ARG A 113 12.56 -4.70 1.17
C ARG A 113 11.83 -3.35 0.97
N PHE A 114 10.49 -3.34 1.02
CA PHE A 114 9.68 -2.14 0.69
C PHE A 114 8.42 -1.92 1.54
N GLY A 115 8.20 -2.73 2.59
CA GLY A 115 7.19 -2.46 3.64
C GLY A 115 7.83 -1.77 4.84
#